data_AF-A0A9P5N9M6-F1
#
_entry.id   AF-A0A9P5N9M6-F1
#
_cell.length_a   1.000
_cell.length_b   1.000
_cell.length_c   1.000
_cell.angle_alpha   90.00
_cell.angle_beta   90.00
_cell.angle_gamma   90.00
#
_symmetry.space_group_name_H-M   'P 1'
#
loop_
_entity.id
_entity.type
_entity.pdbx_description
1 polymer ?
#
loop_
_entity_poly.entity_id
_entity_poly.type
_entity_poly.pdbx_seq_one_letter_code
_entity_poly.pdbx_strand_id
1 'polypeptide(L)'
;MMHNQTLPTIPWTANKSKLIYKLLTELAKKENHVALYGVQKGNKTIGSSKSKVHKEIASVLFPELFSGNEEVLASRVKGKIEDLYSRYKKELKRITVTGGGIGGNDEDPAQSESQEDSVTFPFFAEMHRYLCGHPNAIPPLVTTGVGPAGHSVVQFQPIGEELPQVLASMEPTEPQLVTNNSVPPTTPVHSSASAEPPKATQVQVTAKKHSAKASSFAITDAAVEKAKSSIQHVQKKTFEERLGDAAEAHLELANCREAAAHCLDKQRLILDQISQVNKKRNQILAFMTANIYSVSKAKCQLRELDAQEAELQCGIKHPKVRSPSPASSSSVRPSSPIQPSSPLLPSSPLHNLSPVQAHSIEWDIEHGESLPHTDSDTF
;
A
#
# COMPACT_ATOMS: atom_id res chain seq x y z
N MET A 1 -38.98 -20.75 -26.68
CA MET A 1 -37.95 -21.21 -25.72
C MET A 1 -36.67 -20.48 -26.06
N MET A 2 -36.22 -19.55 -25.21
CA MET A 2 -34.92 -18.90 -25.45
C MET A 2 -33.83 -19.92 -25.13
N HIS A 3 -33.00 -20.25 -26.11
CA HIS A 3 -31.85 -21.12 -25.89
C HIS A 3 -30.94 -20.42 -24.89
N ASN A 4 -30.83 -20.96 -23.68
CA ASN A 4 -29.82 -20.55 -22.71
C ASN A 4 -28.45 -20.86 -23.31
N GLN A 5 -27.87 -19.89 -24.03
CA GLN A 5 -26.51 -20.02 -24.52
C GLN A 5 -25.58 -20.08 -23.31
N THR A 6 -25.02 -21.27 -23.06
CA THR A 6 -24.00 -21.44 -22.05
C THR A 6 -22.76 -20.68 -22.49
N LEU A 7 -22.55 -19.50 -21.91
CA LEU A 7 -21.36 -18.70 -22.18
C LEU A 7 -20.07 -19.47 -21.82
N PRO A 8 -19.02 -19.42 -22.65
CA PRO A 8 -17.75 -20.07 -22.37
C PRO A 8 -17.14 -19.58 -21.05
N THR A 9 -16.43 -20.45 -20.33
CA THR A 9 -15.72 -20.09 -19.10
C THR A 9 -14.64 -19.05 -19.42
N ILE A 10 -14.68 -17.90 -18.74
CA ILE A 10 -13.72 -16.81 -18.98
C ILE A 10 -12.41 -17.13 -18.24
N PRO A 11 -11.27 -17.23 -18.94
CA PRO A 11 -9.98 -17.56 -18.32
C PRO A 11 -9.35 -16.32 -17.67
N TRP A 12 -9.87 -15.90 -16.51
CA TRP A 12 -9.42 -14.70 -15.79
C TRP A 12 -7.91 -14.67 -15.48
N THR A 13 -7.29 -15.83 -15.33
CA THR A 13 -5.86 -16.00 -14.99
C THR A 13 -4.95 -16.17 -16.21
N ALA A 14 -5.50 -16.32 -17.42
CA ALA A 14 -4.69 -16.42 -18.63
C ALA A 14 -3.91 -15.13 -18.92
N ASN A 15 -2.83 -15.25 -19.70
CA ASN A 15 -1.98 -14.12 -20.11
C ASN A 15 -1.49 -13.26 -18.94
N LYS A 16 -0.96 -13.91 -17.89
CA LYS A 16 -0.49 -13.24 -16.67
C LYS A 16 -1.57 -12.35 -16.03
N SER A 17 -2.82 -12.82 -16.07
CA SER A 17 -3.98 -12.11 -15.51
C SER A 17 -4.24 -10.72 -16.10
N LYS A 18 -3.90 -10.50 -17.38
CA LYS A 18 -4.12 -9.23 -18.10
C LYS A 18 -5.57 -8.75 -18.01
N LEU A 19 -6.56 -9.65 -17.99
CA LEU A 19 -7.97 -9.31 -17.84
C LEU A 19 -8.31 -8.73 -16.47
N ILE A 20 -7.67 -9.22 -15.40
CA ILE A 20 -7.88 -8.69 -14.04
C ILE A 20 -7.33 -7.26 -13.95
N TYR A 21 -6.15 -6.98 -14.52
CA TYR A 21 -5.61 -5.62 -14.56
C TYR A 21 -6.48 -4.66 -15.39
N LYS A 22 -7.02 -5.11 -16.52
CA LYS A 22 -8.00 -4.32 -17.29
C LYS A 22 -9.26 -4.05 -16.46
N LEU A 23 -9.79 -5.05 -15.77
CA LEU A 23 -10.93 -4.89 -14.87
C LEU A 23 -10.64 -3.84 -13.78
N LEU A 24 -9.48 -3.92 -13.11
CA LEU A 24 -9.08 -2.94 -12.09
C LEU A 24 -8.92 -1.53 -12.68
N THR A 25 -8.42 -1.40 -13.91
CA THR A 25 -8.30 -0.12 -14.61
C THR A 25 -9.68 0.49 -14.90
N GLU A 26 -10.63 -0.33 -15.36
CA GLU A 26 -12.01 0.10 -15.59
C GLU A 26 -12.72 0.47 -14.29
N LEU A 27 -12.47 -0.24 -13.20
CA LEU A 27 -12.98 0.11 -11.87
C LEU A 27 -12.42 1.45 -11.39
N ALA A 28 -11.14 1.71 -11.63
CA ALA A 28 -10.45 2.94 -11.22
C ALA A 28 -10.94 4.21 -11.95
N LYS A 29 -11.71 4.08 -13.04
CA LYS A 29 -12.34 5.23 -13.69
C LYS A 29 -13.30 5.94 -12.73
N LYS A 30 -13.22 7.27 -12.69
CA LYS A 30 -13.96 8.09 -11.72
C LYS A 30 -15.47 7.93 -11.85
N GLU A 31 -15.96 7.78 -13.07
CA GLU A 31 -17.37 7.60 -13.42
C GLU A 31 -17.91 6.28 -12.83
N ASN A 32 -17.18 5.19 -13.04
CA ASN A 32 -17.53 3.87 -12.53
C ASN A 32 -17.42 3.81 -11.01
N HIS A 33 -16.36 4.38 -10.46
CA HIS A 33 -16.11 4.44 -9.03
C HIS A 33 -17.25 5.13 -8.27
N VAL A 34 -17.67 6.31 -8.73
CA VAL A 34 -18.79 7.08 -8.15
C VAL A 34 -20.08 6.27 -8.14
N ALA A 35 -20.37 5.57 -9.23
CA ALA A 35 -21.60 4.81 -9.36
C ALA A 35 -21.59 3.51 -8.53
N LEU A 36 -20.44 2.83 -8.40
CA LEU A 36 -20.32 1.59 -7.64
C LEU A 36 -20.33 1.79 -6.13
N TYR A 37 -19.71 2.87 -5.64
CA TYR A 37 -19.49 3.08 -4.21
C TYR A 37 -20.15 4.30 -3.63
N GLY A 38 -20.86 5.05 -4.47
CA GLY A 38 -21.56 6.24 -4.07
C GLY A 38 -20.65 7.46 -4.05
N VAL A 39 -21.28 8.58 -3.74
CA VAL A 39 -20.67 9.89 -3.78
C VAL A 39 -20.28 10.34 -2.37
N GLN A 40 -19.22 11.17 -2.27
CA GLN A 40 -18.88 11.84 -1.01
C GLN A 40 -20.08 12.61 -0.46
N LYS A 41 -20.18 12.69 0.86
CA LYS A 41 -21.20 13.50 1.53
C LYS A 41 -21.14 14.94 0.99
N GLY A 42 -22.18 15.36 0.26
CA GLY A 42 -22.30 16.71 -0.32
C GLY A 42 -22.30 16.79 -1.84
N ASN A 43 -21.88 15.74 -2.55
CA ASN A 43 -21.92 15.71 -4.01
C ASN A 43 -23.18 14.95 -4.50
N LYS A 44 -23.78 15.39 -5.62
CA LYS A 44 -25.00 14.78 -6.17
C LYS A 44 -24.69 13.42 -6.82
N THR A 45 -25.51 12.41 -6.53
CA THR A 45 -25.42 11.08 -7.14
C THR A 45 -25.66 11.18 -8.64
N ILE A 46 -24.68 10.76 -9.44
CA ILE A 46 -24.89 10.53 -10.86
C ILE A 46 -25.85 9.34 -10.97
N GLY A 47 -26.99 9.50 -11.64
CA GLY A 47 -28.12 8.55 -11.66
C GLY A 47 -27.86 7.20 -12.35
N SER A 48 -26.59 6.82 -12.54
CA SER A 48 -26.22 5.50 -13.09
C SER A 48 -26.38 4.42 -12.03
N SER A 49 -27.17 3.39 -12.33
CA SER A 49 -27.31 2.21 -11.47
C SER A 49 -26.03 1.37 -11.50
N LYS A 50 -25.73 0.67 -10.40
CA LYS A 50 -24.58 -0.27 -10.34
C LYS A 50 -24.64 -1.35 -11.43
N SER A 51 -25.85 -1.81 -11.77
CA SER A 51 -26.05 -2.78 -12.86
C SER A 51 -25.57 -2.22 -14.20
N LYS A 52 -25.91 -0.96 -14.52
CA LYS A 52 -25.45 -0.28 -15.73
C LYS A 52 -23.92 -0.21 -15.81
N VAL A 53 -23.25 0.08 -14.70
CA VAL A 53 -21.77 0.10 -14.65
C VAL A 53 -21.17 -1.27 -14.93
N HIS A 54 -21.71 -2.34 -14.32
CA HIS A 54 -21.21 -3.69 -14.61
C HIS A 54 -21.39 -4.09 -16.07
N LYS A 55 -22.50 -3.67 -16.70
CA LYS A 55 -22.75 -3.85 -18.14
C LYS A 55 -21.76 -3.07 -19.00
N GLU A 56 -21.49 -1.83 -18.64
CA GLU A 56 -20.51 -0.99 -19.33
C GLU A 56 -19.10 -1.58 -19.24
N ILE A 57 -18.65 -1.98 -18.05
CA ILE A 57 -17.37 -2.67 -17.86
C ILE A 57 -17.34 -3.99 -18.66
N ALA A 58 -18.43 -4.76 -18.66
CA ALA A 58 -18.51 -5.99 -19.44
C ALA A 58 -18.40 -5.73 -20.96
N SER A 59 -19.00 -4.64 -21.46
CA SER A 59 -18.92 -4.26 -22.88
C SER A 59 -17.49 -3.89 -23.30
N VAL A 60 -16.73 -3.25 -22.41
CA VAL A 60 -15.32 -2.88 -22.66
C VAL A 60 -14.41 -4.09 -22.59
N LEU A 61 -14.65 -5.00 -21.63
CA LEU A 61 -13.81 -6.19 -21.44
C LEU A 61 -14.07 -7.28 -22.49
N PHE A 62 -15.31 -7.44 -22.95
CA PHE A 62 -15.74 -8.54 -23.81
C PHE A 62 -16.66 -8.08 -24.96
N PRO A 63 -16.20 -7.18 -25.85
CA PRO A 63 -17.05 -6.58 -26.89
C PRO A 63 -17.71 -7.64 -27.80
N GLU A 64 -17.01 -8.72 -28.12
CA GLU A 64 -17.52 -9.80 -28.98
C GLU A 64 -18.63 -10.63 -28.31
N LEU A 65 -18.53 -10.84 -26.99
CA LEU A 65 -19.49 -11.67 -26.24
C LEU A 65 -20.70 -10.86 -25.75
N PHE A 66 -20.58 -9.53 -25.72
CA PHE A 66 -21.57 -8.64 -25.12
C PHE A 66 -22.90 -8.59 -25.88
N SER A 67 -22.85 -8.59 -27.22
CA SER A 67 -24.02 -8.41 -28.10
C SER A 67 -25.14 -9.43 -27.93
N GLY A 68 -24.86 -10.62 -27.37
CA GLY A 68 -25.86 -11.65 -27.13
C GLY A 68 -26.19 -11.93 -25.65
N ASN A 69 -25.34 -11.51 -24.72
CA ASN A 69 -25.37 -12.01 -23.33
C ASN A 69 -25.00 -10.94 -22.28
N GLU A 70 -25.44 -9.70 -22.48
CA GLU A 70 -25.15 -8.55 -21.61
C GLU A 70 -25.35 -8.84 -20.11
N GLU A 71 -26.53 -9.35 -19.72
CA GLU A 71 -26.89 -9.52 -18.30
C GLU A 71 -26.03 -10.59 -17.60
N VAL A 72 -25.72 -11.66 -18.34
CA VAL A 72 -24.92 -12.78 -17.81
C VAL A 72 -23.46 -12.35 -17.66
N LEU A 73 -22.91 -11.60 -18.62
CA LEU A 73 -21.56 -11.04 -18.53
C LEU A 73 -21.43 -10.02 -17.41
N ALA A 74 -22.40 -9.11 -17.27
CA ALA A 74 -22.43 -8.14 -16.17
C ALA A 74 -22.43 -8.87 -14.81
N SER A 75 -23.20 -9.94 -14.67
CA SER A 75 -23.24 -10.78 -13.46
C SER A 75 -21.90 -11.47 -13.19
N ARG A 76 -21.22 -11.98 -14.25
CA ARG A 76 -19.88 -12.58 -14.13
C ARG A 76 -18.82 -11.56 -13.72
N VAL A 77 -18.85 -10.36 -14.30
CA VAL A 77 -17.95 -9.26 -13.92
C VAL A 77 -18.17 -8.89 -12.45
N LYS A 78 -19.43 -8.71 -12.03
CA LYS A 78 -19.78 -8.45 -10.63
C LYS A 78 -19.23 -9.53 -9.69
N GLY A 79 -19.47 -10.80 -9.98
CA GLY A 79 -18.98 -11.91 -9.17
C GLY A 79 -17.45 -11.94 -9.07
N LYS A 80 -16.75 -11.56 -10.16
CA LYS A 80 -15.28 -11.46 -10.13
C LYS A 80 -14.78 -10.30 -9.28
N ILE A 81 -15.45 -9.14 -9.31
CA ILE A 81 -15.14 -8.00 -8.43
C ILE A 81 -15.30 -8.41 -6.95
N GLU A 82 -16.37 -9.12 -6.61
CA GLU A 82 -16.62 -9.61 -5.25
C GLU A 82 -15.57 -10.64 -4.79
N ASP A 83 -15.12 -11.54 -5.68
CA ASP A 83 -14.01 -12.47 -5.43
C ASP A 83 -12.70 -11.72 -5.14
N LEU A 84 -12.34 -10.73 -5.98
CA LEU A 84 -11.13 -9.92 -5.79
C LEU A 84 -11.16 -9.16 -4.46
N TYR A 85 -12.30 -8.58 -4.12
CA TYR A 85 -12.47 -7.85 -2.85
C TYR A 85 -12.37 -8.78 -1.64
N SER A 86 -12.92 -9.99 -1.73
CA SER A 86 -12.83 -11.00 -0.68
C SER A 86 -11.38 -11.47 -0.46
N ARG A 87 -10.63 -11.70 -1.53
CA ARG A 87 -9.20 -12.03 -1.47
C ARG A 87 -8.37 -10.88 -0.88
N TYR A 88 -8.62 -9.65 -1.33
CA TYR A 88 -7.99 -8.45 -0.78
C TYR A 88 -8.21 -8.33 0.74
N LYS A 89 -9.42 -8.56 1.23
CA LYS A 89 -9.70 -8.54 2.67
C LYS A 89 -8.94 -9.61 3.45
N LYS A 90 -8.80 -10.83 2.90
CA LYS A 90 -8.00 -11.90 3.52
C LYS A 90 -6.53 -11.48 3.63
N GLU A 91 -5.98 -10.95 2.54
CA GLU A 91 -4.61 -10.44 2.51
C GLU A 91 -4.39 -9.28 3.47
N LEU A 92 -5.36 -8.37 3.53
CA LEU A 92 -5.27 -7.23 4.43
C LEU A 92 -5.27 -7.65 5.90
N LYS A 93 -6.12 -8.62 6.28
CA LYS A 93 -6.09 -9.22 7.62
C LYS A 93 -4.73 -9.86 7.90
N ARG A 94 -4.19 -10.62 6.95
CA ARG A 94 -2.87 -11.26 7.07
C ARG A 94 -1.76 -10.24 7.34
N ILE A 95 -1.73 -9.14 6.59
CA ILE A 95 -0.76 -8.05 6.75
C ILE A 95 -0.99 -7.29 8.06
N THR A 96 -2.24 -7.08 8.47
CA THR A 96 -2.56 -6.36 9.71
C THR A 96 -2.17 -7.17 10.95
N VAL A 97 -2.22 -8.50 10.89
CA VAL A 97 -1.90 -9.41 12.01
C VAL A 97 -0.38 -9.54 12.26
N THR A 98 0.49 -8.94 11.44
CA THR A 98 1.95 -9.04 11.59
C THR A 98 2.52 -8.32 12.84
N GLY A 99 1.68 -7.79 13.72
CA GLY A 99 2.04 -7.29 15.06
C GLY A 99 1.63 -8.20 16.22
N GLY A 100 1.06 -9.38 15.95
CA GLY A 100 0.74 -10.38 16.98
C GLY A 100 2.02 -10.85 17.64
N GLY A 101 2.35 -10.24 18.77
CA GLY A 101 3.52 -10.62 19.57
C GLY A 101 3.56 -12.13 19.75
N ILE A 102 4.77 -12.68 19.81
CA ILE A 102 5.09 -14.11 19.92
C ILE A 102 4.43 -14.85 21.11
N GLY A 103 3.58 -14.19 21.91
CA GLY A 103 2.89 -14.77 23.06
C GLY A 103 1.39 -14.53 23.07
N GLY A 104 0.64 -15.62 22.88
CA GLY A 104 -0.58 -15.93 23.63
C GLY A 104 -1.90 -15.32 23.15
N ASN A 105 -2.78 -16.13 22.58
CA ASN A 105 -3.88 -16.73 23.36
C ASN A 105 -4.60 -17.82 22.54
N ASP A 106 -4.91 -18.93 23.22
CA ASP A 106 -5.58 -20.13 22.72
C ASP A 106 -7.08 -19.90 22.41
N GLU A 107 -7.41 -19.19 21.33
CA GLU A 107 -8.79 -19.10 20.85
C GLU A 107 -8.93 -19.77 19.47
N ASP A 108 -9.52 -20.96 19.51
CA ASP A 108 -10.05 -21.82 18.43
C ASP A 108 -9.12 -22.27 17.29
N PRO A 109 -8.59 -23.52 17.34
CA PRO A 109 -7.81 -24.11 16.24
C PRO A 109 -8.64 -24.47 14.98
N ALA A 110 -9.95 -24.16 14.95
CA ALA A 110 -10.86 -24.63 13.90
C ALA A 110 -10.87 -23.78 12.60
N GLN A 111 -10.05 -22.73 12.48
CA GLN A 111 -9.99 -21.89 11.26
C GLN A 111 -8.58 -21.70 10.69
N SER A 112 -7.64 -22.58 11.01
CA SER A 112 -6.36 -22.67 10.29
C SER A 112 -6.51 -23.55 9.03
N GLU A 113 -7.51 -23.28 8.19
CA GLU A 113 -7.59 -23.92 6.89
C GLU A 113 -6.62 -23.24 5.92
N SER A 114 -5.57 -24.02 5.65
CA SER A 114 -4.74 -23.98 4.45
C SER A 114 -3.74 -22.82 4.38
N GLN A 115 -2.61 -23.06 5.05
CA GLN A 115 -1.27 -22.62 4.65
C GLN A 115 -0.86 -23.27 3.31
N GLU A 116 -1.77 -23.37 2.34
CA GLU A 116 -1.49 -23.86 1.00
C GLU A 116 -1.24 -22.67 0.09
N ASP A 117 0.02 -22.58 -0.32
CA ASP A 117 0.58 -21.69 -1.32
C ASP A 117 0.30 -20.22 -1.09
N SER A 118 1.31 -19.53 -0.57
CA SER A 118 1.46 -18.08 -0.64
C SER A 118 1.59 -17.62 -2.09
N VAL A 119 0.57 -17.87 -2.91
CA VAL A 119 0.38 -17.21 -4.20
C VAL A 119 0.13 -15.76 -3.85
N THR A 120 1.23 -15.03 -3.78
CA THR A 120 1.28 -13.59 -3.58
C THR A 120 0.18 -12.99 -4.42
N PHE A 121 -0.86 -12.44 -3.80
CA PHE A 121 -1.99 -11.82 -4.49
C PHE A 121 -1.42 -10.66 -5.32
N PRO A 122 -1.15 -10.86 -6.63
CA PRO A 122 -0.27 -9.96 -7.39
C PRO A 122 -0.99 -8.65 -7.74
N PHE A 123 -2.28 -8.59 -7.43
CA PHE A 123 -3.15 -7.43 -7.59
C PHE A 123 -3.33 -6.66 -6.27
N PHE A 124 -2.65 -7.05 -5.19
CA PHE A 124 -2.82 -6.40 -3.88
C PHE A 124 -2.57 -4.90 -3.96
N ALA A 125 -1.42 -4.49 -4.51
CA ALA A 125 -1.04 -3.07 -4.60
C ALA A 125 -2.06 -2.25 -5.41
N GLU A 126 -2.50 -2.80 -6.54
CA GLU A 126 -3.44 -2.12 -7.44
C GLU A 126 -4.84 -2.00 -6.82
N MET A 127 -5.33 -3.09 -6.21
CA MET A 127 -6.60 -3.09 -5.49
C MET A 127 -6.55 -2.22 -4.23
N HIS A 128 -5.42 -2.21 -3.53
CA HIS A 128 -5.19 -1.35 -2.37
C HIS A 128 -5.21 0.12 -2.77
N ARG A 129 -4.49 0.49 -3.84
CA ARG A 129 -4.49 1.84 -4.41
C ARG A 129 -5.90 2.30 -4.77
N TYR A 130 -6.65 1.44 -5.46
CA TYR A 130 -8.05 1.69 -5.80
C TYR A 130 -8.92 1.94 -4.56
N LEU A 131 -8.85 1.05 -3.57
CA LEU A 131 -9.68 1.13 -2.37
C LEU A 131 -9.25 2.25 -1.42
N CYS A 132 -7.98 2.62 -1.37
CA CYS A 132 -7.49 3.76 -0.57
C CYS A 132 -7.85 5.11 -1.19
N GLY A 133 -8.11 5.17 -2.50
CA GLY A 133 -8.67 6.35 -3.15
C GLY A 133 -10.12 6.67 -2.75
N HIS A 134 -10.77 5.76 -2.00
CA HIS A 134 -12.12 6.01 -1.51
C HIS A 134 -12.12 7.07 -0.41
N PRO A 135 -12.95 8.11 -0.54
CA PRO A 135 -13.04 9.17 0.45
C PRO A 135 -13.68 8.75 1.77
N ASN A 136 -14.36 7.59 1.78
CA ASN A 136 -14.95 6.99 2.97
C ASN A 136 -14.26 5.67 3.37
N ALA A 137 -13.18 5.27 2.69
CA ALA A 137 -12.41 4.12 3.16
C ALA A 137 -11.51 4.58 4.29
N ILE A 138 -11.69 3.99 5.47
CA ILE A 138 -10.71 4.08 6.54
C ILE A 138 -9.50 3.29 6.05
N PRO A 139 -8.34 3.93 5.82
CA PRO A 139 -7.13 3.21 5.43
C PRO A 139 -6.88 2.14 6.50
N PRO A 140 -6.43 0.93 6.13
CA PRO A 140 -6.08 -0.06 7.12
C PRO A 140 -4.99 0.50 8.03
N LEU A 141 -5.33 0.67 9.31
CA LEU A 141 -4.38 1.02 10.35
C LEU A 141 -3.60 -0.25 10.67
N VAL A 142 -2.30 -0.23 10.37
CA VAL A 142 -1.41 -1.28 10.87
C VAL A 142 -0.91 -0.81 12.22
N THR A 143 -1.46 -1.40 13.27
CA THR A 143 -0.93 -1.23 14.62
C THR A 143 0.30 -2.11 14.74
N THR A 144 1.46 -1.52 14.98
CA THR A 144 2.64 -2.31 15.32
C THR A 144 2.39 -3.02 16.66
N GLY A 145 3.03 -4.18 16.86
CA GLY A 145 3.03 -4.83 18.18
C GLY A 145 3.50 -3.87 19.27
N VAL A 146 3.15 -4.16 20.53
CA VAL A 146 3.54 -3.36 21.69
C VAL A 146 5.06 -3.42 21.84
N GLY A 147 5.75 -2.39 21.37
CA GLY A 147 7.17 -2.21 21.63
C GLY A 147 7.38 -1.68 23.05
N PRO A 148 8.63 -1.60 23.54
CA PRO A 148 8.95 -0.93 24.80
C PRO A 148 8.51 0.55 24.83
N ALA A 149 8.26 1.15 23.66
CA ALA A 149 7.69 2.50 23.50
C ALA A 149 6.15 2.54 23.42
N GLY A 150 5.45 1.42 23.61
CA GLY A 150 4.00 1.30 23.54
C GLY A 150 3.45 0.94 22.16
N HIS A 151 2.16 1.15 21.96
CA HIS A 151 1.48 0.93 20.68
C HIS A 151 1.80 2.08 19.72
N SER A 152 2.34 1.74 18.54
CA SER A 152 2.45 2.70 17.43
C SER A 152 1.45 2.32 16.33
N VAL A 153 0.73 3.32 15.83
CA VAL A 153 -0.20 3.16 14.72
C VAL A 153 0.46 3.74 13.49
N VAL A 154 0.87 2.88 12.55
CA VAL A 154 1.39 3.32 11.26
C VAL A 154 0.23 3.37 10.28
N GLN A 155 -0.14 4.59 9.89
CA GLN A 155 -1.12 4.80 8.82
C GLN A 155 -0.38 4.75 7.47
N PHE A 156 -0.58 3.68 6.71
CA PHE A 156 -0.11 3.63 5.33
C PHE A 156 -1.03 4.49 4.47
N GLN A 157 -0.67 5.76 4.27
CA GLN A 157 -1.24 6.56 3.19
C GLN A 157 -0.43 6.30 1.91
N PRO A 158 -1.07 6.05 0.76
CA PRO A 158 -0.37 6.06 -0.51
C PRO A 158 0.27 7.44 -0.69
N ILE A 159 1.59 7.48 -0.88
CA ILE A 159 2.30 8.71 -1.22
C ILE A 159 1.68 9.16 -2.54
N GLY A 160 0.85 10.19 -2.49
CA GLY A 160 0.30 10.80 -3.69
C GLY A 160 1.47 11.26 -4.55
N GLU A 161 1.51 10.82 -5.81
CA GLU A 161 2.23 11.51 -6.85
C GLU A 161 1.53 12.86 -7.08
N GLU A 162 1.61 13.77 -6.12
CA GLU A 162 1.41 15.18 -6.43
C GLU A 162 2.62 15.60 -7.25
N LEU A 163 2.44 15.56 -8.57
CA LEU A 163 3.27 16.33 -9.50
C LEU A 163 3.37 17.76 -8.95
N PRO A 164 4.58 18.32 -8.78
CA PRO A 164 4.74 19.70 -8.35
C PRO A 164 4.24 20.62 -9.48
N GLN A 165 2.95 20.93 -9.46
CA GLN A 165 2.38 22.09 -10.10
C GLN A 165 2.46 23.22 -9.08
N VAL A 166 3.43 24.11 -9.27
CA VAL A 166 3.50 25.54 -8.87
C VAL A 166 4.97 25.86 -8.58
N LEU A 167 5.73 26.23 -9.63
CA LEU A 167 6.90 27.13 -9.55
C LEU A 167 7.42 27.53 -10.95
N ALA A 168 6.51 27.78 -11.90
CA ALA A 168 6.86 28.33 -13.21
C ALA A 168 5.86 29.42 -13.63
N SER A 169 5.86 30.54 -12.91
CA SER A 169 5.42 31.85 -13.40
C SER A 169 5.77 32.91 -12.38
N MET A 170 7.02 33.37 -12.41
CA MET A 170 7.33 34.75 -12.03
C MET A 170 8.01 35.37 -13.25
N GLU A 171 7.18 35.93 -14.12
CA GLU A 171 7.61 36.90 -15.13
C GLU A 171 7.67 38.28 -14.43
N PRO A 172 8.70 39.11 -14.67
CA PRO A 172 8.81 40.41 -14.02
C PRO A 172 7.93 41.43 -14.75
N THR A 173 6.82 41.83 -14.14
CA THR A 173 5.98 42.93 -14.62
C THR A 173 6.68 44.26 -14.43
N GLU A 174 6.92 44.93 -15.55
CA GLU A 174 7.42 46.30 -15.68
C GLU A 174 6.36 47.32 -15.19
N PRO A 175 6.73 48.39 -14.44
CA PRO A 175 5.75 49.30 -13.85
C PRO A 175 5.29 50.37 -14.85
N GLN A 176 4.02 50.33 -15.26
CA GLN A 176 3.37 51.47 -15.91
C GLN A 176 2.58 52.33 -14.92
N LEU A 177 2.97 53.60 -14.85
CA LEU A 177 2.23 54.72 -14.27
C LEU A 177 1.03 55.08 -15.15
N VAL A 178 -0.21 54.95 -14.65
CA VAL A 178 -1.35 55.77 -15.12
C VAL A 178 -2.39 55.98 -13.99
N THR A 179 -2.36 57.19 -13.45
CA THR A 179 -3.46 58.07 -13.01
C THR A 179 -4.77 57.55 -12.39
N ASN A 180 -4.96 57.98 -11.13
CA ASN A 180 -6.19 58.42 -10.47
C ASN A 180 -7.37 58.77 -11.40
N ASN A 181 -8.57 58.27 -11.05
CA ASN A 181 -9.75 59.13 -10.94
C ASN A 181 -10.77 58.57 -9.93
N SER A 182 -11.27 59.51 -9.13
CA SER A 182 -12.24 59.38 -8.04
C SER A 182 -13.67 59.55 -8.57
N VAL A 183 -14.65 58.91 -7.91
CA VAL A 183 -15.96 59.45 -7.45
C VAL A 183 -17.02 58.31 -7.29
N PRO A 184 -17.76 58.23 -6.15
CA PRO A 184 -18.93 57.35 -5.89
C PRO A 184 -20.26 58.03 -6.35
N PRO A 185 -21.51 57.53 -6.16
CA PRO A 185 -22.07 56.46 -5.31
C PRO A 185 -23.03 55.51 -6.10
N THR A 186 -23.76 54.55 -5.51
CA THR A 186 -25.16 54.72 -5.06
C THR A 186 -25.68 53.37 -4.55
N THR A 187 -26.39 53.39 -3.42
CA THR A 187 -27.23 52.32 -2.88
C THR A 187 -28.40 51.95 -3.81
N PRO A 188 -29.00 50.77 -3.66
CA PRO A 188 -30.45 50.78 -3.51
C PRO A 188 -30.99 49.86 -2.40
N VAL A 189 -32.12 50.35 -1.90
CA VAL A 189 -33.05 49.85 -0.90
C VAL A 189 -33.99 48.79 -1.53
N HIS A 190 -34.70 48.04 -0.67
CA HIS A 190 -35.89 47.18 -0.92
C HIS A 190 -35.58 45.71 -1.28
N SER A 191 -36.25 44.68 -0.76
CA SER A 191 -37.51 44.59 -0.01
C SER A 191 -37.61 43.29 0.78
N SER A 192 -38.35 43.37 1.90
CA SER A 192 -38.94 42.24 2.62
C SER A 192 -39.82 41.38 1.72
N ALA A 193 -39.69 40.05 1.84
CA ALA A 193 -40.78 39.12 1.54
C ALA A 193 -40.78 37.99 2.58
N SER A 194 -41.84 38.02 3.38
CA SER A 194 -42.26 37.00 4.33
C SER A 194 -42.51 35.68 3.62
N ALA A 195 -41.88 34.59 4.07
CA ALA A 195 -42.22 33.23 3.67
C ALA A 195 -42.42 32.35 4.92
N GLU A 196 -43.61 31.79 4.95
CA GLU A 196 -44.24 30.94 5.95
C GLU A 196 -43.50 29.60 6.14
N PRO A 197 -43.46 29.03 7.36
CA PRO A 197 -42.84 27.72 7.60
C PRO A 197 -43.77 26.57 7.18
N PRO A 198 -43.28 25.53 6.46
CA PRO A 198 -44.08 24.35 6.18
C PRO A 198 -44.25 23.47 7.42
N LYS A 199 -45.52 23.12 7.66
CA LYS A 199 -46.01 22.10 8.59
C LYS A 199 -45.13 20.84 8.59
N ALA A 200 -44.60 20.52 9.75
CA ALA A 200 -44.00 19.23 10.05
C ALA A 200 -45.08 18.14 10.10
N THR A 201 -45.05 17.22 9.14
CA THR A 201 -45.77 15.94 9.22
C THR A 201 -45.06 15.05 10.23
N GLN A 202 -45.67 14.86 11.40
CA GLN A 202 -45.28 13.85 12.38
C GLN A 202 -45.55 12.44 11.81
N VAL A 203 -44.48 11.69 11.52
CA VAL A 203 -44.53 10.24 11.37
C VAL A 203 -44.37 9.63 12.77
N GLN A 204 -45.44 8.99 13.26
CA GLN A 204 -45.40 8.19 14.47
C GLN A 204 -44.54 6.95 14.23
N VAL A 205 -43.33 6.94 14.79
CA VAL A 205 -42.54 5.71 14.96
C VAL A 205 -42.82 5.18 16.36
N THR A 206 -43.50 4.04 16.43
CA THR A 206 -43.74 3.30 17.68
C THR A 206 -42.40 2.77 18.22
N ALA A 207 -41.80 3.50 19.15
CA ALA A 207 -40.61 3.07 19.88
C ALA A 207 -40.96 1.91 20.83
N LYS A 208 -40.39 0.72 20.57
CA LYS A 208 -40.37 -0.38 21.55
C LYS A 208 -39.45 0.00 22.70
N LYS A 209 -40.07 0.25 23.84
CA LYS A 209 -39.47 0.54 25.15
C LYS A 209 -38.78 -0.72 25.68
N HIS A 210 -37.47 -0.87 25.46
CA HIS A 210 -36.65 -1.80 26.23
C HIS A 210 -36.28 -1.13 27.55
N SER A 211 -36.79 -1.66 28.66
CA SER A 211 -36.42 -1.24 30.01
C SER A 211 -34.94 -1.50 30.25
N ALA A 212 -34.21 -0.46 30.65
CA ALA A 212 -32.84 -0.59 31.12
C ALA A 212 -32.83 -1.50 32.36
N LYS A 213 -32.18 -2.66 32.25
CA LYS A 213 -31.84 -3.48 33.41
C LYS A 213 -30.82 -2.68 34.24
N ALA A 214 -31.20 -2.35 35.47
CA ALA A 214 -30.29 -1.78 36.46
C ALA A 214 -29.13 -2.76 36.69
N SER A 215 -27.99 -2.47 36.06
CA SER A 215 -26.75 -3.21 36.25
C SER A 215 -26.15 -2.75 37.57
N SER A 216 -26.35 -3.57 38.60
CA SER A 216 -25.71 -3.46 39.90
C SER A 216 -24.21 -3.80 39.77
N PHE A 217 -23.42 -2.87 39.26
CA PHE A 217 -21.96 -2.89 39.41
C PHE A 217 -21.62 -2.38 40.82
N ALA A 218 -21.65 -3.28 41.79
CA ALA A 218 -20.97 -3.03 43.06
C ALA A 218 -19.47 -3.07 42.79
N ILE A 219 -18.85 -1.90 42.62
CA ILE A 219 -17.39 -1.76 42.62
C ILE A 219 -16.95 -2.20 44.01
N THR A 220 -16.31 -3.35 44.11
CA THR A 220 -15.82 -3.87 45.39
C THR A 220 -14.61 -3.07 45.83
N ASP A 221 -14.46 -2.83 47.14
CA ASP A 221 -13.31 -2.12 47.71
C ASP A 221 -11.97 -2.78 47.33
N ALA A 222 -11.99 -4.09 47.06
CA ALA A 222 -10.85 -4.84 46.53
C ALA A 222 -10.40 -4.35 45.13
N ALA A 223 -11.34 -3.96 44.26
CA ALA A 223 -11.00 -3.39 42.96
C ALA A 223 -10.37 -1.99 43.11
N VAL A 224 -10.79 -1.22 44.12
CA VAL A 224 -10.24 0.11 44.42
C VAL A 224 -8.83 0.01 44.98
N GLU A 225 -8.55 -0.92 45.89
CA GLU A 225 -7.20 -1.12 46.44
C GLU A 225 -6.22 -1.70 45.41
N LYS A 226 -6.70 -2.59 44.51
CA LYS A 226 -5.91 -3.05 43.37
C LYS A 226 -5.62 -1.92 42.38
N ALA A 227 -6.57 -1.00 42.16
CA ALA A 227 -6.33 0.18 41.35
C ALA A 227 -5.29 1.12 41.99
N LYS A 228 -5.35 1.35 43.32
CA LYS A 228 -4.38 2.19 44.03
C LYS A 228 -2.95 1.63 44.00
N SER A 229 -2.80 0.33 44.19
CA SER A 229 -1.48 -0.34 44.11
C SER A 229 -0.94 -0.43 42.68
N SER A 230 -1.82 -0.39 41.67
CA SER A 230 -1.43 -0.37 40.25
C SER A 230 -1.06 1.03 39.75
N ILE A 231 -1.44 2.11 40.46
CA ILE A 231 -0.96 3.46 40.15
C ILE A 231 0.48 3.53 40.65
N GLN A 232 1.42 3.12 39.80
CA GLN A 232 2.84 3.32 40.05
C GLN A 232 3.08 4.78 40.41
N HIS A 233 3.90 5.02 41.44
CA HIS A 233 4.35 6.35 41.81
C HIS A 233 5.14 6.93 40.62
N VAL A 234 4.44 7.63 39.74
CA VAL A 234 5.07 8.37 38.66
C VAL A 234 5.88 9.47 39.33
N GLN A 235 7.20 9.40 39.22
CA GLN A 235 8.03 10.50 39.66
C GLN A 235 7.60 11.74 38.87
N LYS A 236 7.29 12.81 39.60
CA LYS A 236 6.86 14.06 39.00
C LYS A 236 8.08 14.71 38.35
N LYS A 237 8.42 14.29 37.12
CA LYS A 237 9.30 15.05 36.24
C LYS A 237 8.82 16.49 36.25
N THR A 238 9.74 17.42 36.47
CA THR A 238 9.40 18.85 36.45
C THR A 238 8.93 19.23 35.04
N PHE A 239 8.22 20.35 34.93
CA PHE A 239 7.74 20.81 33.62
C PHE A 239 8.92 21.05 32.66
N GLU A 240 10.03 21.57 33.19
CA GLU A 240 11.26 21.86 32.47
C GLU A 240 11.89 20.58 31.89
N GLU A 241 11.90 19.48 32.65
CA GLU A 241 12.42 18.19 32.19
C GLU A 241 11.57 17.62 31.05
N ARG A 242 10.24 17.70 31.16
CA ARG A 242 9.33 17.25 30.09
C ARG A 242 9.46 18.09 28.83
N LEU A 243 9.72 19.39 28.97
CA LEU A 243 9.95 20.29 27.84
C LEU A 243 11.28 19.98 27.16
N GLY A 244 12.32 19.66 27.93
CA GLY A 244 13.62 19.17 27.42
C GLY A 244 13.48 17.87 26.63
N ASP A 245 12.82 16.86 27.22
CA ASP A 245 12.57 15.56 26.56
C ASP A 245 11.82 15.73 25.22
N ALA A 246 10.83 16.63 25.19
CA ALA A 246 10.06 16.91 23.97
C ALA A 246 10.93 17.58 22.89
N ALA A 247 11.75 18.55 23.27
CA ALA A 247 12.66 19.23 22.33
C ALA A 247 13.71 18.27 21.76
N GLU A 248 14.26 17.38 22.59
CA GLU A 248 15.21 16.34 22.17
C GLU A 248 14.55 15.36 21.21
N ALA A 249 13.36 14.85 21.52
CA ALA A 249 12.61 13.96 20.63
C ALA A 249 12.29 14.62 19.27
N HIS A 250 12.00 15.92 19.26
CA HIS A 250 11.80 16.66 18.02
C HIS A 250 13.08 16.78 17.18
N LEU A 251 14.23 17.02 17.83
CA LEU A 251 15.52 17.08 17.16
C LEU A 251 15.93 15.72 16.59
N GLU A 252 15.73 14.63 17.35
CA GLU A 252 15.98 13.27 16.86
C GLU A 252 15.09 12.92 15.66
N LEU A 253 13.81 13.29 15.70
CA LEU A 253 12.88 13.07 14.60
C LEU A 253 13.29 13.87 13.35
N ALA A 254 13.77 15.10 13.51
CA ALA A 254 14.28 15.92 12.41
C ALA A 254 15.51 15.27 11.76
N ASN A 255 16.50 14.86 12.56
CA ASN A 255 17.69 14.16 12.07
C ASN A 255 17.34 12.84 11.37
N CYS A 256 16.37 12.10 11.89
CA CYS A 256 15.87 10.87 11.26
C CYS A 256 15.24 11.12 9.89
N ARG A 257 14.48 12.21 9.74
CA ARG A 257 13.89 12.62 8.46
C ARG A 257 14.95 13.03 7.43
N GLU A 258 15.95 13.79 7.85
CA GLU A 258 17.06 14.18 6.97
C GLU A 258 17.87 12.97 6.50
N ALA A 259 18.17 12.03 7.40
CA ALA A 259 18.85 10.79 7.05
C ALA A 259 18.03 9.93 6.06
N ALA A 260 16.70 9.88 6.23
CA ALA A 260 15.81 9.19 5.31
C ALA A 260 15.77 9.87 3.94
N ALA A 261 15.69 11.20 3.88
CA ALA A 261 15.71 11.97 2.64
C ALA A 261 17.03 11.74 1.87
N HIS A 262 18.17 11.82 2.56
CA HIS A 262 19.48 11.55 1.97
C HIS A 262 19.60 10.11 1.44
N CYS A 263 19.01 9.12 2.12
CA CYS A 263 18.95 7.75 1.65
C CYS A 263 18.18 7.62 0.32
N LEU A 264 17.05 8.31 0.20
CA LEU A 264 16.25 8.33 -1.03
C LEU A 264 16.98 9.03 -2.19
N ASP A 265 17.65 10.15 -1.93
CA ASP A 265 18.44 10.86 -2.94
C ASP A 265 19.59 9.99 -3.46
N LYS A 266 20.27 9.27 -2.56
CA LYS A 266 21.29 8.29 -2.96
C LYS A 266 20.71 7.17 -3.83
N GLN A 267 19.53 6.65 -3.48
CA GLN A 267 18.87 5.61 -4.28
C GLN A 267 18.50 6.14 -5.67
N ARG A 268 17.99 7.37 -5.76
CA ARG A 268 17.68 8.03 -7.03
C ARG A 268 18.92 8.20 -7.90
N LEU A 269 20.04 8.60 -7.32
CA LEU A 269 21.32 8.72 -8.03
C LEU A 269 21.79 7.39 -8.60
N ILE A 270 21.69 6.30 -7.83
CA ILE A 270 22.07 4.96 -8.31
C ILE A 270 21.19 4.52 -9.49
N LEU A 271 19.88 4.76 -9.42
CA LEU A 271 18.96 4.44 -10.51
C LEU A 271 19.31 5.22 -11.79
N ASP A 272 19.69 6.49 -11.66
CA ASP A 272 20.10 7.30 -12.81
C ASP A 272 21.41 6.77 -13.43
N GLN A 273 22.36 6.34 -12.61
CA GLN A 273 23.59 5.69 -13.08
C GLN A 273 23.30 4.37 -13.81
N ILE A 274 22.41 3.52 -13.30
CA ILE A 274 21.97 2.28 -13.97
C ILE A 274 21.34 2.59 -15.33
N SER A 275 20.52 3.65 -15.41
CA SER A 275 19.93 4.11 -16.67
C SER A 275 21.02 4.50 -17.69
N GLN A 276 22.06 5.21 -17.26
CA GLN A 276 23.19 5.57 -18.13
C GLN A 276 23.97 4.35 -18.61
N VAL A 277 24.21 3.35 -17.75
CA VAL A 277 24.84 2.07 -18.12
C VAL A 277 24.01 1.35 -19.19
N ASN A 278 22.69 1.27 -19.01
CA ASN A 278 21.78 0.67 -19.98
C ASN A 278 21.79 1.40 -21.33
N LYS A 279 21.86 2.73 -21.32
CA LYS A 279 21.99 3.54 -22.54
C LYS A 279 23.28 3.21 -23.29
N LYS A 280 24.42 3.10 -22.59
CA LYS A 280 25.71 2.70 -23.18
C LYS A 280 25.67 1.28 -23.74
N ARG A 281 25.07 0.34 -23.01
CA ARG A 281 24.86 -1.05 -23.45
C ARG A 281 24.11 -1.10 -24.78
N ASN A 282 22.99 -0.38 -24.88
CA ASN A 282 22.20 -0.30 -26.11
C ASN A 282 22.99 0.33 -27.26
N GLN A 283 23.82 1.34 -27.00
CA GLN A 283 24.68 1.94 -28.02
C GLN A 283 25.73 0.96 -28.55
N ILE A 284 26.36 0.17 -27.68
CA ILE A 284 27.33 -0.87 -28.08
C ILE A 284 26.64 -1.92 -28.95
N LEU A 285 25.44 -2.37 -28.56
CA LEU A 285 24.66 -3.33 -29.35
C LEU A 285 24.32 -2.76 -30.73
N ALA A 286 23.91 -1.49 -30.81
CA ALA A 286 23.65 -0.83 -32.09
C ALA A 286 24.90 -0.76 -32.98
N PHE A 287 26.07 -0.43 -32.43
CA PHE A 287 27.34 -0.43 -33.18
C PHE A 287 27.77 -1.83 -33.63
N MET A 288 27.48 -2.86 -32.84
CA MET A 288 27.72 -4.25 -33.23
C MET A 288 26.80 -4.66 -34.39
N THR A 289 25.50 -4.34 -34.33
CA THR A 289 24.54 -4.62 -35.41
C THR A 289 24.89 -3.89 -36.71
N ALA A 290 25.43 -2.67 -36.62
CA ALA A 290 25.90 -1.90 -37.77
C ALA A 290 27.27 -2.37 -38.32
N ASN A 291 27.85 -3.45 -37.77
CA ASN A 291 29.21 -3.92 -38.08
C ASN A 291 30.32 -2.87 -37.90
N ILE A 292 30.07 -1.83 -37.08
CA ILE A 292 31.07 -0.80 -36.74
C ILE A 292 32.06 -1.36 -35.72
N TYR A 293 31.57 -2.18 -34.78
CA TYR A 293 32.39 -2.90 -33.82
C TYR A 293 32.58 -4.35 -34.22
N SER A 294 33.81 -4.86 -34.06
CA SER A 294 34.04 -6.29 -34.06
C SER A 294 33.34 -6.95 -32.87
N VAL A 295 32.92 -8.20 -33.05
CA VAL A 295 32.25 -8.99 -32.00
C VAL A 295 33.11 -9.08 -30.73
N SER A 296 34.43 -9.26 -30.87
CA SER A 296 35.34 -9.33 -29.72
C SER A 296 35.40 -8.01 -28.94
N LYS A 297 35.42 -6.87 -29.64
CA LYS A 297 35.42 -5.53 -29.03
C LYS A 297 34.11 -5.26 -28.30
N ALA A 298 32.97 -5.55 -28.94
CA ALA A 298 31.66 -5.40 -28.33
C ALA A 298 31.51 -6.25 -27.06
N LYS A 299 31.91 -7.53 -27.10
CA LYS A 299 31.91 -8.42 -25.93
C LYS A 299 32.81 -7.92 -24.80
N CYS A 300 33.97 -7.36 -25.13
CA CYS A 300 34.86 -6.79 -24.11
C CYS A 300 34.21 -5.61 -23.38
N GLN A 301 33.60 -4.68 -24.11
CA GLN A 301 32.95 -3.51 -23.51
C GLN A 301 31.67 -3.86 -22.74
N LEU A 302 30.91 -4.85 -23.21
CA LEU A 302 29.73 -5.32 -22.48
C LEU A 302 30.11 -5.91 -21.11
N ARG A 303 31.18 -6.71 -21.04
CA ARG A 303 31.68 -7.23 -19.76
C ARG A 303 32.10 -6.13 -18.78
N GLU A 304 32.69 -5.06 -19.28
CA GLU A 304 33.04 -3.89 -18.46
C GLU A 304 31.79 -3.18 -17.91
N LEU A 305 30.75 -3.00 -18.73
CA LEU A 305 29.47 -2.43 -18.27
C LEU A 305 28.76 -3.35 -17.27
N ASP A 306 28.81 -4.66 -17.46
CA ASP A 306 28.22 -5.63 -16.53
C ASP A 306 28.93 -5.58 -15.16
N ALA A 307 30.27 -5.40 -15.15
CA ALA A 307 31.02 -5.19 -13.92
C ALA A 307 30.65 -3.87 -13.21
N GLN A 308 30.48 -2.78 -13.97
CA GLN A 308 30.02 -1.49 -13.43
C GLN A 308 28.60 -1.60 -12.84
N GLU A 309 27.69 -2.29 -13.53
CA GLU A 309 26.33 -2.51 -13.03
C GLU A 309 26.33 -3.34 -11.74
N ALA A 310 27.17 -4.38 -11.65
CA ALA A 310 27.29 -5.19 -10.44
C ALA A 310 27.79 -4.38 -9.23
N GLU A 311 28.71 -3.44 -9.44
CA GLU A 311 29.18 -2.52 -8.39
C GLU A 311 28.05 -1.62 -7.88
N LEU A 312 27.27 -1.04 -8.80
CA LEU A 312 26.11 -0.19 -8.48
C LEU A 312 25.02 -0.97 -7.74
N GLN A 313 24.72 -2.20 -8.16
CA GLN A 313 23.73 -3.06 -7.51
C GLN A 313 24.16 -3.48 -6.09
N CYS A 314 25.46 -3.65 -5.84
CA CYS A 314 25.96 -3.95 -4.49
C CYS A 314 25.66 -2.80 -3.50
N GLY A 315 25.67 -1.56 -3.98
CA GLY A 315 25.32 -0.36 -3.19
C GLY A 315 23.85 -0.22 -2.82
N ILE A 316 22.94 -0.94 -3.51
CA ILE A 316 21.49 -0.94 -3.23
C ILE A 316 21.11 -1.91 -2.12
N LYS A 317 21.98 -2.87 -1.77
CA LYS A 317 21.72 -3.81 -0.67
C LYS A 317 21.39 -3.00 0.57
N HIS A 318 20.15 -3.13 1.03
CA HIS A 318 19.57 -2.28 2.05
C HIS A 318 20.55 -2.11 3.22
N PRO A 319 20.82 -0.87 3.67
CA PRO A 319 21.54 -0.69 4.92
C PRO A 319 20.77 -1.49 5.95
N LYS A 320 21.40 -2.55 6.47
CA LYS A 320 20.84 -3.37 7.53
C LYS A 320 20.60 -2.40 8.67
N VAL A 321 19.36 -1.93 8.81
CA VAL A 321 18.97 -0.98 9.84
C VAL A 321 19.35 -1.65 11.14
N ARG A 322 20.46 -1.20 11.71
CA ARG A 322 20.94 -1.66 12.99
C ARG A 322 19.89 -1.12 13.95
N SER A 323 18.97 -1.97 14.36
CA SER A 323 17.97 -1.64 15.37
C SER A 323 18.73 -0.93 16.49
N PRO A 324 18.30 0.28 16.92
CA PRO A 324 18.98 0.98 17.99
C PRO A 324 19.05 0.01 19.18
N SER A 325 20.27 -0.40 19.54
CA SER A 325 20.46 -1.18 20.75
C SER A 325 19.85 -0.37 21.89
N PRO A 326 18.95 -0.94 22.69
CA PRO A 326 18.32 -0.22 23.77
C PRO A 326 19.43 0.36 24.64
N ALA A 327 19.40 1.68 24.82
CA ALA A 327 20.34 2.39 25.67
C ALA A 327 20.43 1.63 27.00
N SER A 328 21.63 1.16 27.32
CA SER A 328 21.95 0.50 28.56
C SER A 328 21.63 1.44 29.71
N SER A 329 20.43 1.30 30.27
CA SER A 329 20.08 1.90 31.55
C SER A 329 21.10 1.41 32.57
N SER A 330 21.86 2.34 33.14
CA SER A 330 22.80 2.09 34.22
C SER A 330 22.09 1.42 35.39
N SER A 331 22.19 0.09 35.45
CA SER A 331 21.64 -0.74 36.51
C SER A 331 22.48 -0.54 37.77
N VAL A 332 21.92 0.20 38.73
CA VAL A 332 22.38 0.22 40.12
C VAL A 332 22.25 -1.20 40.66
N ARG A 333 23.39 -1.84 40.94
CA ARG A 333 23.48 -3.18 41.55
C ARG A 333 22.75 -3.19 42.90
N PRO A 334 21.72 -4.04 43.10
CA PRO A 334 21.40 -4.54 44.42
C PRO A 334 22.24 -5.80 44.68
N SER A 335 22.93 -5.80 45.83
CA SER A 335 23.70 -6.93 46.34
C SER A 335 22.84 -8.20 46.38
N SER A 336 23.25 -9.25 45.66
CA SER A 336 22.62 -10.57 45.74
C SER A 336 23.02 -11.30 47.03
N PRO A 337 22.09 -12.05 47.66
CA PRO A 337 22.42 -12.99 48.71
C PRO A 337 22.94 -14.31 48.14
N ILE A 338 23.79 -14.94 48.95
CA ILE A 338 24.45 -16.23 48.74
C ILE A 338 23.40 -17.33 48.52
N GLN A 339 23.53 -18.09 47.43
CA GLN A 339 22.89 -19.40 47.31
C GLN A 339 23.90 -20.50 46.94
N PRO A 340 23.65 -21.74 47.40
CA PRO A 340 24.63 -22.81 47.41
C PRO A 340 24.64 -23.63 46.11
N SER A 341 25.82 -24.19 45.87
CA SER A 341 26.23 -25.02 44.75
C SER A 341 25.37 -26.28 44.55
N SER A 342 25.11 -26.61 43.30
CA SER A 342 24.60 -27.92 42.87
C SER A 342 24.92 -28.18 41.39
N PRO A 343 24.96 -29.46 40.95
CA PRO A 343 26.12 -29.99 40.27
C PRO A 343 25.98 -30.18 38.76
N LEU A 344 27.16 -30.35 38.16
CA LEU A 344 27.49 -30.64 36.77
C LEU A 344 26.57 -31.68 36.09
N LEU A 345 26.12 -31.36 34.88
CA LEU A 345 25.64 -32.32 33.89
C LEU A 345 26.34 -32.13 32.53
N PRO A 346 26.48 -33.20 31.74
CA PRO A 346 27.49 -33.32 30.71
C PRO A 346 27.08 -32.75 29.35
N SER A 347 28.09 -32.23 28.66
CA SER A 347 28.09 -31.72 27.29
C SER A 347 27.60 -32.75 26.27
N SER A 348 26.80 -32.29 25.30
CA SER A 348 26.47 -33.01 24.07
C SER A 348 26.96 -32.27 22.83
N PRO A 349 27.19 -32.97 21.70
CA PRO A 349 28.19 -32.58 20.71
C PRO A 349 27.64 -31.78 19.53
N LEU A 350 28.53 -30.95 18.98
CA LEU A 350 28.36 -30.15 17.77
C LEU A 350 28.14 -31.04 16.53
N HIS A 351 27.00 -30.88 15.86
CA HIS A 351 26.82 -31.36 14.50
C HIS A 351 27.31 -30.30 13.49
N ASN A 352 28.21 -30.78 12.64
CA ASN A 352 28.89 -30.11 11.55
C ASN A 352 27.91 -29.85 10.40
N LEU A 353 27.76 -28.59 9.95
CA LEU A 353 26.98 -28.24 8.76
C LEU A 353 27.94 -28.01 7.58
N SER A 354 27.83 -28.87 6.58
CA SER A 354 28.51 -28.75 5.28
C SER A 354 27.97 -27.58 4.45
N PRO A 355 28.81 -26.93 3.62
CA PRO A 355 28.39 -25.81 2.78
C PRO A 355 27.60 -26.27 1.54
N VAL A 356 26.55 -25.50 1.24
CA VAL A 356 25.68 -25.61 0.07
C VAL A 356 26.47 -25.27 -1.21
N GLN A 357 26.48 -26.20 -2.17
CA GLN A 357 27.03 -26.00 -3.52
C GLN A 357 26.15 -25.01 -4.31
N ALA A 358 26.78 -23.99 -4.88
CA ALA A 358 26.16 -23.10 -5.85
C ALA A 358 26.03 -23.82 -7.20
N HIS A 359 24.80 -23.97 -7.69
CA HIS A 359 24.54 -24.42 -9.06
C HIS A 359 24.88 -23.30 -10.04
N SER A 360 25.92 -23.51 -10.85
CA SER A 360 26.13 -22.78 -12.11
C SER A 360 25.00 -23.14 -13.07
N ILE A 361 24.27 -22.14 -13.54
CA ILE A 361 23.33 -22.28 -14.65
C ILE A 361 24.14 -22.05 -15.92
N GLU A 362 24.46 -23.16 -16.58
CA GLU A 362 25.04 -23.24 -17.91
C GLU A 362 23.94 -22.91 -18.93
N TRP A 363 24.16 -21.88 -19.75
CA TRP A 363 23.26 -21.54 -20.85
C TRP A 363 23.65 -22.35 -22.08
N ASP A 364 23.04 -23.52 -22.23
CA ASP A 364 23.04 -24.25 -23.50
C ASP A 364 22.18 -23.50 -24.52
N ILE A 365 22.86 -22.92 -25.51
CA ILE A 365 22.24 -22.35 -26.70
C ILE A 365 22.13 -23.50 -27.70
N GLU A 366 21.01 -24.23 -27.65
CA GLU A 366 20.67 -25.20 -28.67
C GLU A 366 20.34 -24.51 -30.00
N HIS A 367 20.80 -25.17 -31.07
CA HIS A 367 20.79 -24.72 -32.45
C HIS A 367 19.41 -24.78 -33.13
N GLY A 368 19.10 -23.73 -33.89
CA GLY A 368 18.65 -23.84 -35.29
C GLY A 368 17.34 -24.56 -35.56
N GLU A 369 16.22 -23.84 -35.50
CA GLU A 369 15.04 -24.17 -36.29
C GLU A 369 15.14 -23.55 -37.68
N SER A 370 15.22 -24.43 -38.68
CA SER A 370 15.16 -24.14 -40.11
C SER A 370 13.85 -23.44 -40.49
N LEU A 371 13.97 -22.36 -41.24
CA LEU A 371 12.87 -21.70 -41.94
C LEU A 371 12.29 -22.61 -43.04
N PRO A 372 10.96 -22.65 -43.23
CA PRO A 372 10.37 -23.34 -44.36
C PRO A 372 10.63 -22.56 -45.65
N HIS A 373 11.21 -23.27 -46.63
CA HIS A 373 11.31 -22.86 -48.01
C HIS A 373 9.89 -22.67 -48.57
N THR A 374 9.58 -21.47 -49.07
CA THR A 374 8.37 -21.22 -49.86
C THR A 374 8.76 -21.23 -51.32
N ASP A 375 8.57 -22.39 -51.95
CA ASP A 375 8.58 -22.50 -53.41
C ASP A 375 7.49 -21.61 -53.97
N SER A 376 7.91 -20.60 -54.72
CA SER A 376 7.05 -19.70 -55.47
C SER A 376 7.16 -20.05 -56.95
N ASP A 377 6.53 -21.16 -57.34
CA ASP A 377 6.00 -21.29 -58.70
C ASP A 377 4.72 -20.45 -58.76
N THR A 378 4.62 -19.47 -59.66
CA THR A 378 3.64 -19.45 -60.77
C THR A 378 3.70 -18.10 -61.52
N PHE A 379 3.72 -18.22 -62.85
CA PHE A 379 3.51 -17.25 -63.96
C PHE A 379 4.65 -16.34 -64.42
#